data_AF-A0A7X7YI33-F1
#
_entry.id   AF-A0A7X7YI33-F1
#
_cell.length_a   1.000
_cell.length_b   1.000
_cell.length_c   1.000
_cell.angle_alpha   90.00
_cell.angle_beta   90.00
_cell.angle_gamma   90.00
#
_symmetry.space_group_name_H-M   'P 1'
#
loop_
_entity.id
_entity.type
_entity.pdbx_description
1 polymer ?
#
loop_
_entity_poly.entity_id
_entity_poly.type
_entity_poly.pdbx_seq_one_letter_code
_entity_poly.pdbx_strand_id
1 'polypeptide(L)'
;MKNSKYIDKIICADALDILPLIESNSIDVVLTDPPYFLDKLDNNWDHEEVSNQNNQYTIKSLPAGMKFDREQGKRFYSWYYTISKEIYRLLKPGGFFFSFSSPRLYHRMASAIDDAGFGIRDAFIWLYTQNQAKAMGVEHFIKKMHISERDKNELMAKLNGWKTPQIKSCYEPIA
;
A
#
# COMPACT_ATOMS: atom_id res chain seq x y z
N MET A 1 29.26 -2.87 22.19
CA MET A 1 28.32 -2.13 21.32
C MET A 1 26.93 -2.65 21.60
N LYS A 2 25.92 -1.77 21.78
CA LYS A 2 24.53 -2.22 21.85
C LYS A 2 24.21 -3.07 20.63
N ASN A 3 23.33 -4.07 20.79
CA ASN A 3 22.83 -4.87 19.66
C ASN A 3 23.90 -5.62 18.84
N SER A 4 25.02 -6.01 19.44
CA SER A 4 26.12 -6.68 18.70
C SER A 4 25.71 -7.97 17.98
N LYS A 5 24.70 -8.68 18.51
CA LYS A 5 24.12 -9.87 17.89
C LYS A 5 23.39 -9.62 16.55
N TYR A 6 23.08 -8.37 16.21
CA TYR A 6 22.30 -8.00 15.03
C TYR A 6 23.14 -7.38 13.89
N ILE A 7 24.43 -7.13 14.12
CA ILE A 7 25.32 -6.51 13.12
C ILE A 7 25.58 -7.49 11.97
N ASP A 8 25.44 -7.02 10.74
CA ASP A 8 25.66 -7.80 9.51
C ASP A 8 24.87 -9.12 9.48
N LYS A 9 23.65 -9.10 10.05
CA LYS A 9 22.75 -10.26 10.10
C LYS A 9 21.47 -10.02 9.32
N ILE A 10 21.03 -11.09 8.67
CA ILE A 10 19.67 -11.24 8.16
C ILE A 10 18.91 -12.06 9.20
N ILE A 11 17.76 -11.56 9.63
CA ILE A 11 16.92 -12.19 10.64
C ILE A 11 15.62 -12.60 9.96
N CYS A 12 15.28 -13.89 10.00
CA CYS A 12 14.01 -14.40 9.52
C CYS A 12 13.05 -14.53 10.70
N ALA A 13 12.17 -13.55 10.88
CA ALA A 13 11.15 -13.51 11.93
C ALA A 13 10.13 -12.41 11.62
N ASP A 14 9.01 -12.39 12.36
CA ASP A 14 8.09 -11.26 12.34
C ASP A 14 8.78 -10.02 12.93
N ALA A 15 8.65 -8.87 12.26
CA ALA A 15 9.18 -7.61 12.74
C ALA A 15 8.59 -7.23 14.11
N LEU A 16 7.33 -7.51 14.37
CA LEU A 16 6.68 -7.25 15.66
C LEU A 16 7.26 -8.09 16.80
N ASP A 17 7.85 -9.24 16.50
CA ASP A 17 8.54 -10.07 17.50
C ASP A 17 9.99 -9.59 17.73
N ILE A 18 10.66 -9.11 16.68
CA ILE A 18 12.08 -8.73 16.76
C ILE A 18 12.28 -7.29 17.24
N LEU A 19 11.49 -6.33 16.78
CA LEU A 19 11.65 -4.91 17.11
C LEU A 19 11.69 -4.66 18.64
N PRO A 20 10.82 -5.29 19.47
CA PRO A 20 10.87 -5.14 20.92
C PRO A 20 12.18 -5.63 21.57
N LEU A 21 12.88 -6.58 20.93
CA LEU A 21 14.12 -7.17 21.44
C LEU A 21 15.37 -6.32 21.15
N ILE A 22 15.25 -5.35 20.24
CA ILE A 22 16.34 -4.42 19.91
C ILE A 22 16.37 -3.31 20.97
N GLU A 23 17.56 -3.01 21.48
CA GLU A 23 17.74 -1.98 22.51
C GLU A 23 17.34 -0.59 22.00
N SER A 24 16.75 0.24 22.87
CA SER A 24 16.38 1.63 22.53
C SER A 24 17.60 2.52 22.24
N ASN A 25 17.40 3.58 21.47
CA ASN A 25 18.42 4.59 21.14
C ASN A 25 19.73 3.94 20.65
N SER A 26 19.61 3.08 19.64
CA SER A 26 20.71 2.24 19.16
C SER A 26 20.84 2.21 17.64
N ILE A 27 19.79 2.58 16.91
CA ILE A 27 19.76 2.62 15.45
C ILE A 27 19.88 4.07 14.97
N ASP A 28 20.68 4.29 13.92
CA ASP A 28 20.87 5.62 13.33
C ASP A 28 19.84 5.91 12.21
N VAL A 29 19.54 4.90 11.38
CA VAL A 29 18.61 5.01 10.26
C VAL A 29 17.78 3.73 10.15
N VAL A 30 16.47 3.88 9.90
CA VAL A 30 15.58 2.79 9.48
C VAL A 30 15.07 3.07 8.08
N LEU A 31 15.19 2.09 7.20
CA LEU A 31 14.67 2.11 5.83
C LEU A 31 13.74 0.90 5.67
N THR A 32 12.49 1.13 5.29
CA THR A 32 11.52 0.03 5.16
C THR A 32 10.56 0.23 3.99
N ASP A 33 10.20 -0.90 3.38
CA ASP A 33 9.16 -0.99 2.36
C ASP A 33 8.07 -1.94 2.86
N PRO A 34 7.12 -1.43 3.67
CA PRO A 34 6.13 -2.25 4.34
C PRO A 34 5.05 -2.74 3.36
N PRO A 35 4.28 -3.79 3.69
CA PRO A 35 3.09 -4.15 2.93
C PRO A 35 2.15 -2.94 2.82
N TYR A 36 1.75 -2.60 1.59
CA TYR A 36 0.92 -1.43 1.32
C TYR A 36 -0.57 -1.64 1.60
N PHE A 37 -0.96 -2.79 2.14
CA PHE A 37 -2.35 -3.17 2.42
C PHE A 37 -3.25 -2.99 1.18
N LEU A 38 -2.68 -3.05 -0.02
CA LEU A 38 -3.43 -3.16 -1.28
C LEU A 38 -3.79 -4.64 -1.43
N ASP A 39 -5.01 -4.97 -1.83
CA ASP A 39 -5.54 -6.33 -1.97
C ASP A 39 -4.56 -7.49 -1.92
N LYS A 40 -4.71 -8.35 -0.90
CA LYS A 40 -3.83 -9.50 -0.64
C LYS A 40 -2.37 -9.16 -0.31
N LEU A 41 -2.02 -7.87 -0.14
CA LEU A 41 -0.72 -7.37 0.36
C LEU A 41 -0.88 -6.71 1.73
N ASP A 42 -1.70 -7.29 2.60
CA ASP A 42 -1.82 -6.85 4.01
C ASP A 42 -0.84 -7.59 4.92
N ASN A 43 -0.93 -7.38 6.24
CA ASN A 43 -0.05 -8.02 7.22
C ASN A 43 -0.30 -9.52 7.42
N ASN A 44 -1.34 -10.07 6.79
CA ASN A 44 -1.59 -11.51 6.73
C ASN A 44 -1.15 -12.07 5.36
N TRP A 45 -0.22 -11.40 4.67
CA TRP A 45 0.27 -11.82 3.36
C TRP A 45 0.75 -13.27 3.39
N ASP A 46 0.13 -14.11 2.56
CA ASP A 46 0.49 -15.50 2.37
C ASP A 46 0.80 -15.75 0.90
N HIS A 47 2.02 -16.24 0.62
CA HIS A 47 2.45 -16.59 -0.73
C HIS A 47 1.52 -17.63 -1.38
N GLU A 48 0.98 -18.59 -0.63
CA GLU A 48 0.06 -19.61 -1.15
C GLU A 48 -1.31 -19.02 -1.53
N GLU A 49 -1.83 -18.06 -0.77
CA GLU A 49 -3.08 -17.37 -1.12
C GLU A 49 -2.91 -16.43 -2.32
N VAL A 50 -1.75 -15.80 -2.45
CA VAL A 50 -1.42 -14.87 -3.54
C VAL A 50 -1.12 -15.62 -4.85
N SER A 51 -0.47 -16.79 -4.77
CA SER A 51 -0.10 -17.63 -5.93
C SER A 51 -1.20 -18.60 -6.38
N ASN A 52 -2.23 -18.84 -5.56
CA ASN A 52 -3.34 -19.72 -5.90
C ASN A 52 -4.16 -19.19 -7.10
N GLN A 53 -4.00 -19.85 -8.25
CA GLN A 53 -4.72 -19.55 -9.50
C GLN A 53 -6.22 -19.98 -9.47
N ASN A 54 -6.67 -20.68 -8.43
CA ASN A 54 -8.07 -21.11 -8.26
C ASN A 54 -9.06 -19.96 -8.03
N ASN A 55 -8.55 -18.74 -7.84
CA ASN A 55 -9.34 -17.50 -7.84
C ASN A 55 -9.33 -16.77 -9.20
N GLN A 56 -8.97 -17.44 -10.31
CA GLN A 56 -9.28 -16.98 -11.67
C GLN A 56 -10.78 -17.11 -11.99
N TYR A 57 -11.65 -16.70 -11.08
CA TYR A 57 -13.07 -16.54 -11.41
C TYR A 57 -13.17 -15.46 -12.48
N THR A 58 -13.72 -15.86 -13.62
CA THR A 58 -14.23 -15.01 -14.69
C THR A 58 -14.66 -13.64 -14.15
N ILE A 59 -13.94 -12.60 -14.57
CA ILE A 59 -14.02 -11.20 -14.14
C ILE A 59 -15.48 -10.73 -13.97
N LYS A 60 -16.00 -10.80 -12.74
CA LYS A 60 -17.21 -10.09 -12.31
C LYS A 60 -16.78 -8.78 -11.65
N SER A 61 -17.19 -7.67 -12.28
CA SER A 61 -17.11 -6.27 -11.80
C SER A 61 -16.02 -5.91 -10.77
N LEU A 62 -14.88 -5.40 -11.27
CA LEU A 62 -13.67 -4.99 -10.53
C LEU A 62 -13.03 -6.14 -9.73
N PRO A 63 -11.71 -6.39 -9.85
CA PRO A 63 -11.03 -7.32 -8.96
C PRO A 63 -11.36 -6.96 -7.50
N ALA A 64 -11.60 -7.97 -6.66
CA ALA A 64 -11.42 -7.82 -5.22
C ALA A 64 -10.11 -7.05 -5.04
N GLY A 65 -10.13 -5.97 -4.24
CA GLY A 65 -8.96 -5.11 -4.07
C GLY A 65 -8.85 -3.79 -4.79
N MET A 66 -9.61 -3.61 -5.88
CA MET A 66 -9.61 -2.34 -6.59
C MET A 66 -10.59 -1.33 -5.99
N LYS A 67 -11.53 -1.78 -5.14
CA LYS A 67 -12.43 -0.90 -4.39
C LYS A 67 -11.72 -0.42 -3.12
N PHE A 68 -11.58 0.90 -2.98
CA PHE A 68 -11.05 1.49 -1.76
C PHE A 68 -11.96 1.14 -0.58
N ASP A 69 -11.44 0.37 0.36
CA ASP A 69 -12.07 0.09 1.64
C ASP A 69 -11.54 1.09 2.69
N ARG A 70 -12.46 1.80 3.34
CA ARG A 70 -12.08 2.74 4.41
C ARG A 70 -11.53 2.01 5.63
N GLU A 71 -12.05 0.81 5.91
CA GLU A 71 -11.59 0.01 7.04
C GLU A 71 -10.17 -0.53 6.81
N GLN A 72 -9.81 -0.90 5.57
CA GLN A 72 -8.43 -1.21 5.18
C GLN A 72 -7.45 -0.09 5.57
N GLY A 73 -7.79 1.16 5.27
CA GLY A 73 -6.96 2.31 5.66
C GLY A 73 -6.80 2.46 7.17
N LYS A 74 -7.84 2.18 7.95
CA LYS A 74 -7.78 2.21 9.43
C LYS A 74 -6.96 1.05 10.01
N ARG A 75 -7.08 -0.15 9.44
CA ARG A 75 -6.27 -1.32 9.82
C ARG A 75 -4.81 -1.06 9.55
N PHE A 76 -4.48 -0.56 8.35
CA PHE A 76 -3.13 -0.19 7.99
C PHE A 76 -2.55 0.86 8.93
N TYR A 77 -3.30 1.94 9.20
CA TYR A 77 -2.91 2.95 10.19
C TYR A 77 -2.59 2.32 11.56
N SER A 78 -3.49 1.48 12.09
CA SER A 78 -3.36 0.92 13.44
C SER A 78 -2.15 -0.02 13.56
N TRP A 79 -1.93 -0.83 12.52
CA TRP A 79 -0.76 -1.71 12.43
C TRP A 79 0.52 -0.88 12.32
N TYR A 80 0.55 0.09 11.41
CA TYR A 80 1.74 0.91 11.16
C TYR A 80 2.08 1.83 12.32
N TYR A 81 1.09 2.27 13.09
CA TYR A 81 1.29 3.02 14.33
C TYR A 81 2.07 2.20 15.35
N THR A 82 1.74 0.92 15.51
CA THR A 82 2.46 0.00 16.41
C THR A 82 3.91 -0.17 15.97
N ILE A 83 4.14 -0.39 14.67
CA ILE A 83 5.49 -0.48 14.09
C ILE A 83 6.28 0.82 14.31
N SER A 84 5.66 1.96 14.01
CA SER A 84 6.29 3.28 14.11
C SER A 84 6.68 3.61 15.53
N LYS A 85 5.87 3.23 16.54
CA LYS A 85 6.23 3.41 17.96
C LYS A 85 7.48 2.63 18.35
N GLU A 86 7.60 1.40 17.89
CA GLU A 86 8.82 0.62 18.15
C GLU A 86 10.02 1.26 17.44
N ILE A 87 9.89 1.64 16.16
CA ILE A 87 10.96 2.32 15.42
C ILE A 87 11.39 3.61 16.12
N TYR A 88 10.44 4.41 16.63
CA TYR A 88 10.73 5.63 17.38
C TYR A 88 11.56 5.36 18.64
N ARG A 89 11.23 4.29 19.39
CA ARG A 89 12.01 3.86 20.56
C ARG A 89 13.44 3.42 20.20
N LEU A 90 13.61 2.77 19.05
CA LEU A 90 14.88 2.20 18.61
C LEU A 90 15.87 3.26 18.10
N LEU A 91 15.36 4.29 17.43
CA LEU A 91 16.19 5.34 16.86
C LEU A 91 16.86 6.18 17.94
N LYS A 92 18.12 6.55 17.70
CA LYS A 92 18.82 7.54 18.51
C LYS A 92 18.19 8.92 18.32
N PRO A 93 18.34 9.86 19.28
CA PRO A 93 17.95 11.25 19.05
C PRO A 93 18.63 11.80 17.78
N GLY A 94 17.83 12.28 16.82
CA GLY A 94 18.31 12.73 15.52
C GLY A 94 18.46 11.65 14.44
N GLY A 95 18.09 10.40 14.72
CA GLY A 95 18.03 9.34 13.73
C GLY A 95 16.93 9.56 12.69
N PHE A 96 17.06 8.90 11.54
CA PHE A 96 16.14 9.05 10.41
C PHE A 96 15.30 7.80 10.19
N PHE A 97 14.06 8.01 9.77
CA PHE A 97 13.14 6.96 9.36
C PHE A 97 12.65 7.27 7.96
N PHE A 98 12.85 6.33 7.03
CA PHE A 98 12.34 6.39 5.68
C PHE A 98 11.41 5.20 5.46
N SER A 99 10.15 5.47 5.14
CA SER A 99 9.19 4.42 4.78
C SER A 99 8.57 4.66 3.43
N PHE A 100 8.69 3.67 2.54
CA PHE A 100 7.99 3.65 1.26
C PHE A 100 6.49 3.38 1.47
N SER A 101 5.67 3.83 0.53
CA SER A 101 4.23 3.59 0.56
C SER A 101 3.63 3.53 -0.83
N SER A 102 2.43 2.96 -0.92
CA SER A 102 1.57 3.25 -2.07
C SER A 102 1.03 4.68 -1.98
N PRO A 103 0.86 5.39 -3.11
CA PRO A 103 0.19 6.69 -3.14
C PRO A 103 -1.21 6.68 -2.51
N ARG A 104 -1.90 5.54 -2.55
CA ARG A 104 -3.28 5.38 -2.05
C ARG A 104 -3.35 5.47 -0.53
N LEU A 105 -2.44 4.81 0.18
CA LEU A 105 -2.45 4.73 1.64
C LEU A 105 -1.35 5.53 2.33
N TYR A 106 -0.50 6.24 1.57
CA TYR A 106 0.55 7.11 2.09
C TYR A 106 0.06 8.04 3.22
N HIS A 107 -1.08 8.69 3.05
CA HIS A 107 -1.65 9.56 4.07
C HIS A 107 -1.89 8.85 5.43
N ARG A 108 -2.28 7.57 5.42
CA ARG A 108 -2.46 6.79 6.65
C ARG A 108 -1.13 6.41 7.28
N MET A 109 -0.15 6.05 6.45
CA MET A 109 1.20 5.76 6.91
C MET A 109 1.85 6.99 7.54
N ALA A 110 1.85 8.12 6.84
CA ALA A 110 2.40 9.38 7.32
C ALA A 110 1.75 9.84 8.62
N SER A 111 0.41 9.77 8.74
CA SER A 111 -0.28 10.05 10.00
C SER A 111 0.15 9.10 11.13
N ALA A 112 0.27 7.79 10.87
CA ALA A 112 0.70 6.84 11.89
C ALA A 112 2.14 7.09 12.36
N ILE A 113 3.03 7.53 11.45
CA ILE A 113 4.41 7.92 11.76
C ILE A 113 4.40 9.19 12.63
N ASP A 114 3.67 10.23 12.22
CA ASP A 114 3.55 11.50 12.95
C ASP A 114 3.00 11.27 14.37
N ASP A 115 1.86 10.56 14.48
CA ASP A 115 1.22 10.25 15.77
C ASP A 115 2.08 9.37 16.68
N ALA A 116 3.05 8.62 16.14
CA ALA A 116 4.01 7.82 16.93
C ALA A 116 5.11 8.67 17.59
N GLY A 117 5.23 9.95 17.22
CA GLY A 117 6.14 10.93 17.81
C GLY A 117 7.20 11.48 16.86
N PHE A 118 7.20 11.07 15.59
CA PHE A 118 8.12 11.61 14.59
C PHE A 118 7.66 12.98 14.09
N GLY A 119 8.61 13.85 13.75
CA GLY A 119 8.31 15.05 12.96
C GLY A 119 8.53 14.76 11.47
N ILE A 120 7.47 14.75 10.68
CA ILE A 120 7.56 14.63 9.22
C ILE A 120 8.26 15.87 8.66
N ARG A 121 9.41 15.69 8.00
CA ARG A 121 10.22 16.80 7.47
C ARG A 121 9.86 17.14 6.04
N ASP A 122 9.73 16.12 5.19
CA ASP A 122 9.39 16.24 3.79
C ASP A 122 8.85 14.90 3.29
N ALA A 123 8.40 14.84 2.04
CA ALA A 123 8.02 13.61 1.37
C ALA A 123 8.91 13.42 0.14
N PHE A 124 9.68 12.33 0.09
CA PHE A 124 10.40 11.96 -1.12
C PHE A 124 9.46 11.25 -2.10
N ILE A 125 9.66 11.47 -3.39
CA ILE A 125 8.83 10.90 -4.43
C ILE A 125 9.72 10.12 -5.39
N TRP A 126 9.60 8.80 -5.40
CA TRP A 126 10.20 7.99 -6.43
C TRP A 126 9.31 8.01 -7.67
N LEU A 127 9.66 8.84 -8.65
CA LEU A 127 8.89 9.02 -9.87
C LEU A 127 9.28 8.01 -10.97
N TYR A 128 8.30 7.28 -11.47
CA TYR A 128 8.43 6.44 -12.66
C TYR A 128 8.18 7.25 -13.92
N THR A 129 9.17 7.28 -14.81
CA THR A 129 9.12 8.03 -16.09
C THR A 129 8.33 7.30 -17.17
N GLN A 130 8.03 6.01 -16.98
CA GLN A 130 7.25 5.19 -17.89
C GLN A 130 6.06 4.59 -17.14
N ASN A 131 4.84 4.79 -17.67
CA ASN A 131 3.65 4.19 -17.09
C ASN A 131 2.65 3.78 -18.17
N GLN A 132 1.85 2.76 -17.88
CA GLN A 132 0.75 2.36 -18.74
C GLN A 132 -0.51 3.14 -18.36
N ALA A 133 -1.13 3.79 -19.35
CA ALA A 133 -2.46 4.37 -19.17
C ALA A 133 -3.47 3.23 -18.90
N LYS A 134 -3.96 3.12 -17.67
CA LYS A 134 -5.06 2.21 -17.34
C LYS A 134 -6.40 2.89 -17.63
N ALA A 135 -6.80 3.02 -18.88
CA ALA A 135 -8.14 3.52 -19.22
C ALA A 135 -9.00 2.37 -19.76
N MET A 136 -10.24 2.24 -19.30
CA MET A 136 -11.22 1.30 -19.83
C MET A 136 -12.30 2.07 -20.59
N GLY A 137 -12.77 1.51 -21.71
CA GLY A 137 -13.94 2.03 -22.40
C GLY A 137 -15.19 1.91 -21.53
N VAL A 138 -16.05 2.94 -21.54
CA VAL A 138 -17.30 2.94 -20.75
C VAL A 138 -18.23 1.81 -21.19
N GLU A 139 -18.08 1.31 -22.42
CA GLU A 139 -18.79 0.15 -22.97
C GLU A 139 -18.61 -1.11 -22.11
N HIS A 140 -17.46 -1.27 -21.45
CA HIS A 140 -17.20 -2.38 -20.54
C HIS A 140 -18.19 -2.42 -19.36
N PHE A 141 -18.60 -1.24 -18.88
CA PHE A 141 -19.56 -1.11 -17.78
C PHE A 141 -20.99 -1.28 -18.28
N ILE A 142 -21.33 -0.68 -19.42
CA ILE A 142 -22.68 -0.75 -20.03
C ILE A 142 -23.09 -2.20 -20.28
N LYS A 143 -22.17 -3.03 -20.81
CA LYS A 143 -22.43 -4.47 -21.05
C LYS A 143 -22.85 -5.23 -19.78
N LYS A 144 -22.39 -4.78 -18.61
CA LYS A 144 -22.64 -5.39 -17.30
C LYS A 144 -23.87 -4.82 -16.58
N MET A 145 -24.53 -3.80 -17.12
CA MET A 145 -25.72 -3.22 -16.52
C MET A 145 -26.93 -4.16 -16.66
N HIS A 146 -27.76 -4.24 -15.63
CA HIS A 146 -29.02 -4.99 -15.63
C HIS A 146 -30.15 -4.17 -16.27
N ILE A 147 -30.00 -3.85 -17.57
CA ILE A 147 -30.96 -3.08 -18.39
C ILE A 147 -31.22 -3.79 -19.73
N SER A 148 -32.20 -3.33 -20.51
CA SER A 148 -32.55 -3.95 -21.79
C SER A 148 -31.41 -3.83 -22.82
N GLU A 149 -31.31 -4.78 -23.76
CA GLU A 149 -30.29 -4.74 -24.82
C GLU A 149 -30.47 -3.52 -25.75
N ARG A 150 -31.70 -3.05 -25.92
CA ARG A 150 -31.98 -1.80 -26.64
C ARG A 150 -31.32 -0.61 -25.94
N ASP A 151 -31.53 -0.48 -24.63
CA ASP A 151 -30.97 0.63 -23.85
C ASP A 151 -29.44 0.56 -23.80
N LYS A 152 -28.86 -0.65 -23.71
CA LYS A 152 -27.40 -0.83 -23.81
C LYS A 152 -26.86 -0.34 -25.15
N ASN A 153 -27.51 -0.68 -26.26
CA ASN A 153 -27.09 -0.27 -27.59
C ASN A 153 -27.20 1.25 -27.79
N GLU A 154 -28.28 1.87 -27.32
CA GLU A 154 -28.45 3.32 -27.34
C GLU A 154 -27.36 4.01 -26.49
N LEU A 155 -27.07 3.50 -25.29
CA LEU A 155 -26.00 4.01 -24.42
C LEU A 155 -24.61 3.83 -25.02
N MET A 156 -24.30 2.67 -25.61
CA MET A 156 -23.02 2.41 -26.27
C MET A 156 -22.81 3.34 -27.48
N ALA A 157 -23.86 3.59 -28.27
CA ALA A 157 -23.77 4.53 -29.39
C ALA A 157 -23.54 5.97 -28.90
N LYS A 158 -24.25 6.39 -27.85
CA LYS A 158 -24.15 7.74 -27.27
C LYS A 158 -22.79 8.00 -26.60
N LEU A 159 -22.23 7.00 -25.94
CA LEU A 159 -20.99 7.08 -25.17
C LEU A 159 -19.78 6.46 -25.90
N ASN A 160 -19.89 6.27 -27.21
CA ASN A 160 -18.83 5.69 -28.01
C ASN A 160 -17.53 6.50 -27.88
N GLY A 161 -16.43 5.82 -27.54
CA GLY A 161 -15.12 6.45 -27.39
C GLY A 161 -14.90 7.11 -26.03
N TRP A 162 -15.90 7.15 -25.15
CA TRP A 162 -15.72 7.61 -23.78
C TRP A 162 -14.93 6.56 -22.99
N LYS A 163 -13.94 7.03 -22.23
CA LYS A 163 -13.09 6.19 -21.38
C LYS A 163 -13.18 6.64 -19.93
N THR A 164 -13.00 5.71 -19.00
CA THR A 164 -12.89 6.03 -17.57
C THR A 164 -11.61 6.81 -17.30
N PRO A 165 -11.64 7.87 -16.48
CA PRO A 165 -10.44 8.55 -16.00
C PRO A 165 -9.78 7.67 -14.93
N GLN A 166 -8.99 6.69 -15.35
CA GLN A 166 -8.10 5.97 -14.44
C GLN A 166 -6.67 6.35 -14.79
N ILE A 167 -6.14 7.29 -14.01
CA ILE A 167 -4.71 7.60 -14.01
C ILE A 167 -4.08 6.65 -12.99
N LYS A 168 -3.28 5.70 -13.47
CA LYS A 168 -2.42 4.91 -12.59
C LYS A 168 -1.37 5.86 -12.02
N SER A 169 -1.22 5.91 -10.69
CA SER A 169 -0.13 6.67 -10.08
C SER A 169 1.21 6.21 -10.65
N CYS A 170 2.08 7.16 -10.99
CA CYS A 170 3.42 6.91 -11.53
C CYS A 170 4.51 7.19 -10.51
N TYR A 171 4.22 7.08 -9.22
CA TYR A 171 5.21 7.33 -8.19
C TYR A 171 4.97 6.48 -6.94
N GLU A 172 6.01 6.36 -6.13
CA GLU A 172 5.95 5.85 -4.76
C GLU A 172 6.42 6.95 -3.80
N PRO A 173 5.57 7.42 -2.87
CA PRO A 173 5.97 8.36 -1.85
C PRO A 173 6.72 7.66 -0.72
N ILE A 174 7.68 8.38 -0.14
CA ILE A 174 8.47 7.95 1.01
C ILE A 174 8.31 9.03 2.08
N ALA A 175 7.83 8.62 3.26
CA ALA A 175 7.73 9.48 4.43
C ALA A 175 9.05 9.51 5.19
#